data_AF-A0A1J0ER98-F1
#
_entry.id   AF-A0A1J0ER98-F1
#
_cell.length_a   1.000
_cell.length_b   1.000
_cell.length_c   1.000
_cell.angle_alpha   90.00
_cell.angle_beta   90.00
_cell.angle_gamma   90.00
#
_symmetry.space_group_name_H-M   'P 1'
#
loop_
_entity.id
_entity.type
_entity.pdbx_description
1 polymer ?
#
loop_
_entity_poly.entity_id
_entity_poly.type
_entity_poly.pdbx_seq_one_letter_code
_entity_poly.pdbx_strand_id
1 'polypeptide(L)' 'MKASNYIRYPNVDKGTTDLIAPAIRHNPNMYIPEDKLSMLYPIRPIPMATERIRTRTWNMIRTGY' A
#
# COMPACT_ATOMS: atom_id res chain seq x y z
N MET A 1 -5.52 12.50 -12.08
CA MET A 1 -4.65 12.19 -13.23
C MET A 1 -3.21 12.68 -13.10
N LYS A 2 -2.93 14.00 -13.00
CA LYS A 2 -1.55 14.51 -12.87
C LYS A 2 -0.83 14.01 -11.60
N ALA A 3 -1.54 13.93 -10.47
CA ALA A 3 -0.97 13.46 -9.21
C ALA A 3 -0.40 12.04 -9.31
N SER A 4 -1.19 11.05 -9.74
CA SER A 4 -0.71 9.66 -9.91
C SER A 4 0.44 9.52 -10.90
N ASN A 5 0.44 10.29 -12.00
CA ASN A 5 1.56 10.30 -12.93
C ASN A 5 2.85 10.86 -12.29
N TYR A 6 2.70 11.84 -11.39
CA TYR A 6 3.81 12.47 -10.69
C TYR A 6 4.35 11.63 -9.53
N ILE A 7 3.49 11.22 -8.59
CA ILE A 7 3.90 10.47 -7.38
C ILE A 7 4.00 8.96 -7.60
N ARG A 8 3.51 8.47 -8.76
CA ARG A 8 3.54 7.04 -9.15
C ARG A 8 2.79 6.12 -8.18
N TYR A 9 1.65 6.58 -7.65
CA TYR A 9 0.72 5.76 -6.88
C TYR A 9 -0.64 5.67 -7.58
N PRO A 10 -1.31 4.50 -7.52
CA PRO A 10 -2.64 4.32 -8.06
C PRO A 10 -3.64 5.25 -7.36
N ASN A 11 -4.56 5.84 -8.15
CA ASN A 11 -5.67 6.64 -7.64
C ASN A 11 -6.88 5.75 -7.35
N VAL A 12 -7.74 6.17 -6.41
CA VAL A 12 -9.00 5.49 -6.07
C VAL A 12 -10.15 5.81 -7.02
N ASP A 13 -10.03 6.88 -7.82
CA ASP A 13 -11.05 7.27 -8.80
C ASP A 13 -10.96 6.42 -10.08
N LYS A 14 -11.84 5.41 -10.16
CA LYS A 14 -11.94 4.44 -11.26
C LYS A 14 -12.22 5.10 -12.61
N GLY A 15 -13.02 6.17 -12.65
CA GLY A 15 -13.34 6.91 -13.88
C GLY A 15 -12.13 7.64 -14.47
N THR A 16 -11.07 7.73 -13.68
CA THR A 16 -9.80 8.34 -14.04
C THR A 16 -8.69 7.27 -14.09
N THR A 17 -8.92 6.12 -14.71
CA THR A 17 -7.84 5.15 -14.97
C THR A 17 -7.19 5.37 -16.35
N ASP A 18 -7.98 5.73 -17.37
CA ASP A 18 -7.50 5.74 -18.77
C ASP A 18 -6.55 6.89 -19.14
N LEU A 19 -6.64 8.02 -18.45
CA LEU A 19 -5.72 9.17 -18.62
C LEU A 19 -4.41 9.03 -17.78
N ILE A 20 -4.21 7.91 -17.08
CA ILE A 20 -2.95 7.59 -16.37
C ILE A 20 -1.96 7.11 -17.42
N ALA A 21 -0.68 7.49 -17.28
CA ALA A 21 0.35 7.06 -18.21
C ALA A 21 0.36 5.52 -18.36
N PRO A 22 0.45 4.97 -19.58
CA PRO A 22 0.42 3.52 -19.81
C PRO A 22 1.43 2.75 -18.95
N ALA A 23 2.63 3.30 -18.76
CA ALA A 23 3.69 2.71 -17.93
C ALA A 23 3.30 2.55 -16.44
N ILE A 24 2.33 3.32 -15.96
CA ILE A 24 1.84 3.27 -14.57
C ILE A 24 0.59 2.40 -14.51
N ARG A 25 -0.40 2.61 -15.41
CA ARG A 25 -1.66 1.85 -15.37
C ARG A 25 -1.50 0.36 -15.68
N HIS A 26 -0.46 -0.01 -16.43
CA HIS A 26 -0.12 -1.40 -16.74
C HIS A 26 0.93 -2.00 -15.81
N ASN A 27 1.36 -1.27 -14.78
CA ASN A 27 2.31 -1.79 -13.81
C ASN A 27 1.57 -2.71 -12.81
N PRO A 28 1.82 -4.04 -12.82
CA PRO A 28 1.11 -4.98 -11.97
C PRO A 28 1.44 -4.83 -10.47
N ASN A 29 2.46 -4.06 -10.12
CA ASN A 29 2.78 -3.71 -8.72
C ASN A 29 2.02 -2.47 -8.23
N MET A 30 1.32 -1.76 -9.12
CA MET A 30 0.48 -0.60 -8.79
C MET A 30 -1.00 -0.91 -9.00
N TYR A 31 -1.34 -1.47 -10.17
CA TYR A 31 -2.66 -1.98 -10.49
C TYR A 31 -2.61 -3.51 -10.41
N ILE A 32 -2.86 -4.00 -9.19
CA ILE A 32 -2.65 -5.41 -8.86
C ILE A 32 -3.70 -6.27 -9.58
N PRO A 33 -3.26 -7.29 -10.35
CA PRO A 33 -4.15 -8.25 -11.01
C PRO A 33 -5.06 -9.00 -10.04
N GLU A 34 -6.23 -9.40 -10.51
CA GLU A 34 -7.27 -10.02 -9.68
C GLU A 34 -6.83 -11.34 -9.02
N ASP A 35 -6.04 -12.15 -9.73
CA ASP A 35 -5.45 -13.39 -9.22
C ASP A 35 -4.51 -13.17 -8.02
N LYS A 36 -3.91 -11.97 -7.93
CA LYS A 36 -2.97 -11.59 -6.84
C LYS A 36 -3.63 -10.83 -5.69
N LEU A 37 -4.83 -10.28 -5.89
CA LEU A 37 -5.53 -9.54 -4.83
C LEU A 37 -5.79 -10.42 -3.59
N SER A 38 -6.00 -11.73 -3.78
CA SER A 38 -6.21 -12.70 -2.70
C SER A 38 -5.03 -12.84 -1.74
N MET A 39 -3.82 -12.46 -2.15
CA MET A 39 -2.61 -12.54 -1.33
C MET A 39 -2.43 -11.30 -0.44
N LEU A 40 -3.23 -10.24 -0.63
CA LEU A 40 -3.14 -9.01 0.13
C LEU A 40 -4.09 -9.06 1.34
N TYR A 41 -3.69 -8.43 2.43
CA TYR A 41 -4.52 -8.26 3.60
C TYR A 41 -4.51 -6.80 4.07
N PRO A 42 -5.68 -6.23 4.44
CA PRO A 42 -5.71 -4.96 5.12
C PRO A 42 -5.21 -5.11 6.56
N ILE A 43 -4.50 -4.11 7.05
CA ILE A 43 -4.17 -4.00 8.47
C ILE A 43 -5.48 -3.68 9.22
N ARG A 44 -5.74 -4.43 10.30
CA ARG A 44 -6.91 -4.22 11.16
C ARG A 44 -6.49 -3.57 12.48
N PRO A 45 -7.38 -2.83 13.15
CA PRO A 45 -7.16 -2.42 14.53
C PRO A 45 -6.85 -3.64 15.41
N ILE A 46 -5.84 -3.52 16.27
CA ILE A 46 -5.48 -4.55 17.25
C ILE A 46 -5.68 -4.01 18.67
N PRO A 47 -5.88 -4.87 19.68
CA PRO A 47 -5.99 -4.42 21.07
C PRO A 47 -4.78 -3.60 21.51
N MET A 48 -4.99 -2.64 22.43
CA MET A 48 -3.93 -1.76 22.92
C MET A 48 -2.73 -2.52 23.51
N ALA A 49 -2.96 -3.67 24.15
CA ALA A 49 -1.89 -4.53 24.65
C ALA A 49 -0.96 -5.02 23.53
N THR A 50 -1.53 -5.42 22.38
CA THR A 50 -0.78 -5.85 21.19
C THR A 50 -0.04 -4.68 20.54
N GLU A 51 -0.65 -3.49 20.47
CA GLU A 51 0.02 -2.27 19.99
C GLU A 51 1.27 -1.92 20.82
N ARG A 52 1.21 -2.06 22.14
CA ARG A 52 2.35 -1.82 23.04
C ARG A 52 3.51 -2.77 22.76
N ILE A 53 3.20 -4.06 22.55
CA ILE A 53 4.20 -5.06 22.18
C ILE A 53 4.85 -4.68 20.84
N ARG A 54 4.04 -4.39 19.80
CA ARG A 54 4.54 -3.98 18.48
C ARG A 54 5.50 -2.78 18.56
N THR A 55 5.12 -1.77 19.34
CA THR A 55 5.93 -0.55 19.52
C THR A 55 7.25 -0.83 20.24
N ARG A 56 7.23 -1.62 21.33
CA ARG A 56 8.46 -1.98 22.06
C ARG A 56 9.41 -2.81 21.21
N THR A 57 8.90 -3.82 20.52
CA THR A 57 9.69 -4.64 19.60
C THR A 57 10.32 -3.79 18.50
N TRP A 58 9.57 -2.84 17.92
CA TRP A 58 10.11 -1.94 16.91
C TRP A 58 11.22 -1.04 17.44
N ASN A 59 11.07 -0.51 18.67
CA ASN A 59 12.14 0.27 19.29
C ASN A 59 13.41 -0.57 19.46
N MET A 60 13.29 -1.80 19.97
CA MET A 60 14.41 -2.73 20.13
C MET A 60 15.15 -2.95 18.81
N ILE A 61 14.41 -3.31 17.74
CA ILE A 61 14.95 -3.48 16.38
C ILE A 61 15.70 -2.22 15.91
N ARG A 62 15.09 -1.04 16.07
CA ARG A 62 15.65 0.22 15.57
C ARG A 62 16.90 0.66 16.34
N THR A 63 16.96 0.38 17.63
CA THR A 63 18.06 0.82 18.50
C THR A 63 19.18 -0.20 18.64
N GLY A 64 18.99 -1.43 18.15
CA GLY A 64 20.01 -2.48 18.18
C GLY A 64 20.27 -3.10 19.55
N TYR A 65 19.26 -3.07 20.43
CA TYR A 65 19.27 -3.82 21.70
C TYR A 65 18.73 -5.24 21.49
#